data_AF-A0A9W6LLY4-F1
#
_entry.id   AF-A0A9W6LLY4-F1
#
_cell.length_a   1.000
_cell.length_b   1.000
_cell.length_c   1.000
_cell.angle_alpha   90.00
_cell.angle_beta   90.00
_cell.angle_gamma   90.00
#
_symmetry.space_group_name_H-M   'P 1'
#
loop_
_entity.id
_entity.type
_entity.pdbx_description
1 polymer ?
#
loop_
_entity_poly.entity_id
_entity_poly.type
_entity_poly.pdbx_seq_one_letter_code
_entity_poly.pdbx_strand_id
1 'polypeptide(L)'
;MKYGEKISFEMRENNNVVEVSVSGIPEGINITPIDFGRDLARRMAEGVELNPAEEIDVVQGIDDEFTTGEDVKFIYREGNKSSAMILVGVLAKKVLGRDITARASEVGGISTDEKNGSYIQVALQKMAMEKDSLGGVVECSFPWDIDIDELKADFSSVLFQVIPEASAIEFGHGIKGVKESGSSLTPAPKRISVALLPERNGKVPCLATTMDVVIEAIANIVVANR
;
A
#
# COMPACT_ATOMS: atom_id res chain seq x y z
N MET A 1 5.55 13.87 -7.08
CA MET A 1 5.92 13.40 -5.73
C MET A 1 7.38 12.99 -5.77
N LYS A 2 8.17 13.30 -4.73
CA LYS A 2 9.55 12.84 -4.56
C LYS A 2 9.76 12.38 -3.12
N TYR A 3 10.43 11.25 -2.91
CA TYR A 3 10.74 10.72 -1.58
C TYR A 3 12.05 9.92 -1.62
N GLY A 4 12.79 9.89 -0.51
CA GLY A 4 13.94 8.99 -0.27
C GLY A 4 15.32 9.52 -0.66
N GLU A 5 16.36 8.89 -0.11
CA GLU A 5 17.78 9.13 -0.41
C GLU A 5 18.49 7.87 -0.92
N LYS A 6 18.32 6.73 -0.24
CA LYS A 6 18.90 5.43 -0.66
C LYS A 6 18.09 4.78 -1.75
N ILE A 7 16.77 4.63 -1.52
CA ILE A 7 15.80 4.31 -2.55
C ILE A 7 14.91 5.51 -2.66
N SER A 8 14.96 6.16 -3.81
CA SER A 8 14.14 7.34 -4.07
C SER A 8 13.26 7.11 -5.27
N PHE A 9 12.12 7.81 -5.31
CA PHE A 9 11.26 7.77 -6.47
C PHE A 9 10.70 9.14 -6.78
N GLU A 10 10.44 9.36 -8.07
CA GLU A 10 9.72 10.51 -8.57
C GLU A 10 8.50 10.05 -9.38
N MET A 11 7.35 10.68 -9.14
CA MET A 11 6.13 10.43 -9.90
C MET A 11 5.52 11.71 -10.46
N ARG A 12 5.10 11.64 -11.72
CA ARG A 12 4.32 12.65 -12.42
C ARG A 12 3.08 12.01 -13.02
N GLU A 13 1.95 12.70 -12.93
CA GLU A 13 0.67 12.22 -13.45
C GLU A 13 0.10 13.28 -14.38
N ASN A 14 -0.28 12.88 -15.60
CA ASN A 14 -0.89 13.72 -16.59
C ASN A 14 -1.84 12.89 -17.46
N ASN A 15 -3.11 13.30 -17.60
CA ASN A 15 -4.12 12.64 -18.45
C ASN A 15 -4.14 11.10 -18.35
N ASN A 16 -4.38 10.56 -17.15
CA ASN A 16 -4.38 9.12 -16.84
C ASN A 16 -3.07 8.37 -17.14
N VAL A 17 -1.97 9.08 -17.36
CA VAL A 17 -0.64 8.48 -17.48
C VAL A 17 0.17 8.85 -16.24
N VAL A 18 0.74 7.85 -15.57
CA VAL A 18 1.67 8.02 -14.47
C VAL A 18 3.06 7.60 -14.92
N GLU A 19 3.98 8.55 -14.94
CA GLU A 19 5.40 8.30 -15.13
C GLU A 19 6.05 8.12 -13.76
N VAL A 20 6.78 7.03 -13.59
CA VAL A 20 7.49 6.70 -12.36
C VAL A 20 8.96 6.52 -12.68
N SER A 21 9.84 7.16 -11.92
CA SER A 21 11.29 6.91 -11.94
C SER A 21 11.71 6.47 -10.55
N VAL A 22 12.41 5.34 -10.43
CA VAL A 22 12.88 4.78 -9.16
C VAL A 22 14.39 4.65 -9.22
N SER A 23 15.08 5.27 -8.28
CA SER A 23 16.54 5.30 -8.18
C SER A 23 17.03 4.53 -6.97
N GLY A 24 18.25 4.01 -7.04
CA GLY A 24 18.90 3.30 -5.94
C GLY A 24 18.54 1.82 -5.83
N ILE A 25 18.02 1.24 -6.91
CA ILE A 25 17.81 -0.21 -7.01
C ILE A 25 19.15 -0.87 -7.40
N PRO A 26 19.70 -1.79 -6.59
CA PRO A 26 20.93 -2.50 -6.92
C PRO A 26 20.82 -3.30 -8.22
N GLU A 27 21.94 -3.52 -8.89
CA GLU A 27 22.04 -4.42 -10.06
C GLU A 27 21.84 -5.90 -9.66
N GLY A 28 21.29 -6.71 -10.57
CA GLY A 28 21.25 -8.17 -10.45
C GLY A 28 20.09 -8.71 -9.59
N ILE A 29 19.11 -7.88 -9.24
CA ILE A 29 17.90 -8.32 -8.55
C ILE A 29 16.93 -8.91 -9.57
N ASN A 30 16.53 -10.17 -9.37
CA ASN A 30 15.53 -10.81 -10.22
C ASN A 30 14.14 -10.18 -10.02
N ILE A 31 13.58 -9.66 -11.11
CA ILE A 31 12.29 -8.98 -11.15
C ILE A 31 11.57 -9.27 -12.47
N THR A 32 10.35 -9.79 -12.36
CA THR A 32 9.55 -10.24 -13.50
C THR A 32 8.23 -9.47 -13.58
N PRO A 33 7.57 -9.43 -14.75
CA PRO A 33 6.21 -8.89 -14.87
C PRO A 33 5.20 -9.54 -13.89
N ILE A 34 5.42 -10.80 -13.52
CA ILE A 34 4.56 -11.54 -12.58
C ILE A 34 4.64 -10.94 -11.17
N ASP A 35 5.80 -10.45 -10.75
CA ASP A 35 5.97 -9.81 -9.44
C ASP A 35 5.08 -8.57 -9.31
N PHE A 36 5.05 -7.73 -10.35
CA PHE A 36 4.17 -6.56 -10.40
C PHE A 36 2.70 -6.96 -10.52
N GLY A 37 2.37 -7.89 -11.42
CA GLY A 37 1.00 -8.34 -11.66
C GLY A 37 0.36 -8.94 -10.41
N ARG A 38 1.12 -9.69 -9.60
CA ARG A 38 0.64 -10.28 -8.34
C ARG A 38 0.16 -9.23 -7.36
N ASP A 39 0.94 -8.17 -7.16
CA ASP A 39 0.57 -7.13 -6.20
C ASP A 39 -0.50 -6.18 -6.79
N LEU A 40 -0.46 -5.88 -8.08
CA LEU A 40 -1.53 -5.10 -8.74
C LEU A 40 -2.89 -5.78 -8.68
N ALA A 41 -2.92 -7.12 -8.80
CA ALA A 41 -4.15 -7.92 -8.73
C ALA A 41 -4.82 -7.87 -7.36
N ARG A 42 -4.08 -7.54 -6.29
CA ARG A 42 -4.65 -7.38 -4.94
C ARG A 42 -5.58 -6.18 -4.80
N ARG A 43 -5.62 -5.27 -5.78
CA ARG A 43 -6.63 -4.21 -5.85
C ARG A 43 -8.03 -4.72 -6.22
N MET A 44 -8.16 -5.98 -6.66
CA MET A 44 -9.46 -6.61 -6.87
C MET A 44 -10.13 -6.92 -5.53
N ALA A 45 -11.42 -6.60 -5.43
CA ALA A 45 -12.23 -6.86 -4.26
C ALA A 45 -13.70 -7.11 -4.67
N GLU A 46 -14.55 -7.50 -3.71
CA GLU A 46 -15.98 -7.66 -3.96
C GLU A 46 -16.58 -6.35 -4.50
N GLY A 47 -17.14 -6.40 -5.72
CA GLY A 47 -17.70 -5.23 -6.41
C GLY A 47 -16.67 -4.30 -7.05
N VAL A 48 -15.39 -4.70 -7.13
CA VAL A 48 -14.31 -3.92 -7.74
C VAL A 48 -13.57 -4.77 -8.77
N GLU A 49 -13.51 -4.25 -10.00
CA GLU A 49 -12.74 -4.84 -11.10
C GLU A 49 -11.54 -3.95 -11.44
N LEU A 50 -10.46 -4.56 -11.93
CA LEU A 50 -9.33 -3.80 -12.49
C LEU A 50 -9.77 -3.18 -13.82
N ASN A 51 -9.25 -1.99 -14.11
CA ASN A 51 -9.48 -1.37 -15.40
C ASN A 51 -8.71 -2.14 -16.48
N PRO A 52 -9.38 -2.81 -17.44
CA PRO A 52 -8.70 -3.62 -18.45
C PRO A 52 -7.85 -2.81 -19.43
N ALA A 53 -8.01 -1.47 -19.45
CA ALA A 53 -7.20 -0.57 -20.26
C ALA A 53 -5.88 -0.18 -19.57
N GLU A 54 -5.65 -0.60 -18.33
CA GLU A 54 -4.38 -0.38 -17.64
C GLU A 54 -3.23 -1.08 -18.37
N GLU A 55 -2.16 -0.34 -18.63
CA GLU A 55 -0.96 -0.84 -19.31
C GLU A 55 0.29 -0.29 -18.63
N ILE A 56 1.31 -1.14 -18.43
CA ILE A 56 2.56 -0.78 -17.77
C ILE A 56 3.72 -1.13 -18.70
N ASP A 57 4.49 -0.11 -19.07
CA ASP A 57 5.76 -0.28 -19.77
C ASP A 57 6.91 -0.07 -18.81
N VAL A 58 7.89 -0.97 -18.82
CA VAL A 58 9.22 -0.71 -18.26
C VAL A 58 10.08 -0.14 -19.38
N VAL A 59 10.46 1.13 -19.27
CA VAL A 59 11.22 1.83 -20.33
C VAL A 59 12.72 1.89 -20.06
N GLN A 60 13.15 1.61 -18.82
CA GLN A 60 14.55 1.60 -18.40
C GLN A 60 14.73 0.78 -17.11
N GLY A 61 15.95 0.28 -16.89
CA GLY A 61 16.42 -0.20 -15.58
C GLY A 61 16.20 -1.69 -15.30
N ILE A 62 15.54 -2.42 -16.20
CA ILE A 62 15.37 -3.87 -16.14
C ILE A 62 15.75 -4.45 -17.52
N ASP A 63 16.64 -5.44 -17.53
CA ASP A 63 17.05 -6.20 -18.71
C ASP A 63 17.12 -7.70 -18.36
N ASP A 64 16.62 -8.56 -19.24
CA ASP A 64 16.53 -10.02 -19.05
C ASP A 64 15.99 -10.46 -17.67
N GLU A 65 14.93 -9.79 -17.16
CA GLU A 65 14.35 -10.01 -15.82
C GLU A 65 15.27 -9.69 -14.63
N PHE A 66 16.33 -8.90 -14.84
CA PHE A 66 17.21 -8.41 -13.79
C PHE A 66 17.30 -6.88 -13.79
N THR A 67 17.41 -6.29 -12.62
CA THR A 67 17.70 -4.86 -12.48
C THR A 67 19.12 -4.55 -12.95
N THR A 68 19.29 -3.43 -13.65
CA THR A 68 20.59 -3.05 -14.24
C THR A 68 21.45 -2.16 -13.33
N GLY A 69 20.91 -1.71 -12.19
CA GLY A 69 21.55 -0.71 -11.33
C GLY A 69 21.31 0.74 -11.77
N GLU A 70 20.73 0.95 -12.96
CA GLU A 70 20.23 2.26 -13.39
C GLU A 70 18.86 2.58 -12.78
N ASP A 71 18.39 3.81 -13.00
CA ASP A 71 17.02 4.18 -12.66
C ASP A 71 16.01 3.29 -13.39
N VAL A 72 15.10 2.67 -12.64
CA VAL A 72 13.97 1.93 -13.20
C VAL A 72 12.85 2.90 -13.53
N LYS A 73 12.43 2.93 -14.79
CA LYS A 73 11.39 3.84 -15.25
C LYS A 73 10.17 3.08 -15.75
N PHE A 74 9.01 3.50 -15.29
CA PHE A 74 7.71 2.99 -15.70
C PHE A 74 6.88 4.06 -16.39
N ILE A 75 6.15 3.67 -17.43
CA ILE A 75 5.00 4.42 -17.94
C ILE A 75 3.76 3.58 -17.65
N TYR A 76 2.88 4.10 -16.81
CA TYR A 76 1.63 3.43 -16.44
C TYR A 76 0.44 4.20 -17.03
N ARG A 77 -0.19 3.65 -18.07
CA ARG A 77 -1.37 4.23 -18.74
C ARG A 77 -2.66 3.72 -18.12
N GLU A 78 -3.67 4.58 -18.09
CA GLU A 78 -4.97 4.35 -17.46
C GLU A 78 -4.89 3.95 -15.97
N GLY A 79 -3.75 4.26 -15.34
CA GLY A 79 -3.46 4.06 -13.93
C GLY A 79 -3.56 5.36 -13.13
N ASN A 80 -3.27 5.28 -11.83
CA ASN A 80 -3.22 6.42 -10.91
C ASN A 80 -2.02 6.31 -9.96
N LYS A 81 -1.71 7.40 -9.24
CA LYS A 81 -0.56 7.46 -8.32
C LYS A 81 -0.55 6.35 -7.27
N SER A 82 -1.71 6.01 -6.69
CA SER A 82 -1.80 4.98 -5.66
C SER A 82 -1.45 3.60 -6.22
N SER A 83 -1.92 3.28 -7.43
CA SER A 83 -1.60 2.03 -8.10
C SER A 83 -0.14 2.01 -8.59
N ALA A 84 0.39 3.14 -9.06
CA ALA A 84 1.79 3.28 -9.42
C ALA A 84 2.75 3.09 -8.23
N MET A 85 2.30 3.39 -7.01
CA MET A 85 3.06 3.11 -5.78
C MET A 85 3.36 1.63 -5.59
N ILE A 86 2.48 0.75 -6.08
CA ILE A 86 2.68 -0.70 -6.03
C ILE A 86 3.93 -1.10 -6.82
N LEU A 87 4.20 -0.46 -7.97
CA LEU A 87 5.38 -0.74 -8.78
C LEU A 87 6.68 -0.44 -8.01
N VAL A 88 6.72 0.71 -7.34
CA VAL A 88 7.85 1.10 -6.48
C VAL A 88 7.97 0.17 -5.28
N GLY A 89 6.83 -0.20 -4.68
CA GLY A 89 6.75 -1.13 -3.56
C GLY A 89 7.31 -2.52 -3.89
N VAL A 90 7.01 -3.04 -5.07
CA VAL A 90 7.52 -4.34 -5.54
C VAL A 90 9.05 -4.32 -5.68
N LEU A 91 9.61 -3.24 -6.26
CA LEU A 91 11.06 -3.06 -6.31
C LEU A 91 11.66 -2.99 -4.90
N ALA A 92 11.09 -2.15 -4.03
CA ALA A 92 11.57 -1.99 -2.66
C ALA A 92 11.49 -3.30 -1.85
N LYS A 93 10.43 -4.09 -2.05
CA LYS A 93 10.25 -5.42 -1.45
C LYS A 93 11.35 -6.38 -1.88
N LYS A 94 11.73 -6.37 -3.16
CA LYS A 94 12.83 -7.19 -3.69
C LYS A 94 14.18 -6.75 -3.13
N VAL A 95 14.43 -5.44 -2.99
CA VAL A 95 15.65 -4.93 -2.34
C VAL A 95 15.71 -5.32 -0.86
N LEU A 96 14.59 -5.21 -0.15
CA LEU A 96 14.50 -5.55 1.27
C LEU A 96 14.74 -7.03 1.54
N GLY A 97 14.34 -7.90 0.60
CA GLY A 97 14.48 -9.36 0.73
C GLY A 97 13.67 -9.94 1.89
N ARG A 98 12.66 -9.22 2.38
CA ARG A 98 11.75 -9.62 3.46
C ARG A 98 10.34 -9.13 3.17
N ASP A 99 9.36 -9.90 3.61
CA ASP A 99 7.95 -9.60 3.34
C ASP A 99 7.31 -8.79 4.47
N ILE A 100 6.83 -7.61 4.13
CA ILE A 100 5.84 -6.87 4.93
C ILE A 100 4.46 -7.27 4.43
N THR A 101 3.49 -7.43 5.32
CA THR A 101 2.10 -7.76 4.93
C THR A 101 1.15 -6.71 5.46
N ALA A 102 0.28 -6.20 4.60
CA ALA A 102 -0.86 -5.39 5.01
C ALA A 102 -2.19 -6.02 4.57
N ARG A 103 -3.21 -5.90 5.42
CA ARG A 103 -4.57 -6.42 5.19
C ARG A 103 -5.62 -5.50 5.81
N ALA A 104 -6.82 -5.49 5.24
CA ALA A 104 -7.97 -4.91 5.91
C ALA A 104 -8.18 -5.60 7.28
N SER A 105 -8.19 -4.82 8.36
CA SER A 105 -8.53 -5.28 9.72
C SER A 105 -9.96 -4.90 10.12
N GLU A 106 -10.54 -3.88 9.45
CA GLU A 106 -11.91 -3.43 9.66
C GLU A 106 -12.55 -2.96 8.34
N VAL A 107 -13.82 -3.29 8.15
CA VAL A 107 -14.65 -2.82 7.04
C VAL A 107 -15.97 -2.29 7.61
N GLY A 108 -16.23 -0.99 7.45
CA GLY A 108 -17.46 -0.34 7.93
C GLY A 108 -17.73 -0.49 9.42
N GLY A 109 -16.69 -0.51 10.27
CA GLY A 109 -16.84 -0.76 11.72
C GLY A 109 -16.85 -2.23 12.12
N ILE A 110 -16.77 -3.17 11.17
CA ILE A 110 -16.79 -4.62 11.43
C ILE A 110 -15.38 -5.18 11.30
N SER A 111 -14.89 -5.89 12.33
CA SER A 111 -13.59 -6.58 12.26
C SER A 111 -13.59 -7.66 11.18
N THR A 112 -12.47 -7.86 10.51
CA THR A 112 -12.30 -8.84 9.42
C THR A 112 -12.04 -10.28 9.89
N ASP A 113 -12.32 -10.58 11.16
CA ASP A 113 -12.25 -11.94 11.72
C ASP A 113 -13.13 -12.90 10.89
N GLU A 114 -12.72 -14.17 10.77
CA GLU A 114 -13.38 -15.16 9.90
C GLU A 114 -14.90 -15.27 10.11
N LYS A 115 -15.35 -15.17 11.36
CA LYS A 115 -16.78 -15.20 11.75
C LYS A 115 -17.63 -14.07 11.12
N ASN A 116 -16.99 -12.98 10.70
CA ASN A 116 -17.66 -11.80 10.14
C ASN A 116 -17.66 -11.79 8.60
N GLY A 117 -17.00 -12.75 7.94
CA GLY A 117 -16.80 -12.73 6.50
C GLY A 117 -18.08 -12.58 5.68
N SER A 118 -19.14 -13.33 6.01
CA SER A 118 -20.43 -13.22 5.30
C SER A 118 -21.12 -11.87 5.52
N TYR A 119 -21.01 -11.27 6.72
CA TYR A 119 -21.58 -9.95 6.98
C TYR A 119 -20.85 -8.87 6.19
N ILE A 120 -19.53 -8.94 6.12
CA ILE A 120 -18.70 -8.03 5.34
C ILE A 120 -19.04 -8.16 3.85
N GLN A 121 -19.16 -9.38 3.32
CA GLN A 121 -19.50 -9.60 1.92
C GLN A 121 -20.85 -8.97 1.56
N VAL A 122 -21.89 -9.21 2.37
CA VAL A 122 -23.22 -8.62 2.16
C VAL A 122 -23.16 -7.08 2.23
N ALA A 123 -22.37 -6.51 3.15
CA ALA A 123 -22.20 -5.07 3.26
C ALA A 123 -21.53 -4.49 2.01
N LEU A 124 -20.44 -5.09 1.51
CA LEU A 124 -19.75 -4.66 0.30
C LEU A 124 -20.64 -4.77 -0.94
N GLN A 125 -21.39 -5.86 -1.10
CA GLN A 125 -22.34 -6.03 -2.20
C GLN A 125 -23.43 -4.95 -2.20
N LYS A 126 -23.99 -4.64 -1.02
CA LYS A 126 -24.97 -3.56 -0.88
C LYS A 126 -24.39 -2.22 -1.34
N MET A 127 -23.20 -1.87 -0.88
CA MET A 127 -22.52 -0.63 -1.27
C MET A 127 -22.24 -0.56 -2.77
N ALA A 128 -21.79 -1.68 -3.37
CA ALA A 128 -21.60 -1.78 -4.82
C ALA A 128 -22.91 -1.54 -5.60
N MET A 129 -24.03 -2.10 -5.14
CA MET A 129 -25.35 -1.92 -5.75
C MET A 129 -25.88 -0.47 -5.62
N GLU A 130 -25.65 0.15 -4.46
CA GLU A 130 -26.10 1.51 -4.15
C GLU A 130 -25.17 2.60 -4.71
N LYS A 131 -24.01 2.21 -5.27
CA LYS A 131 -22.92 3.13 -5.66
C LYS A 131 -22.53 4.05 -4.50
N ASP A 132 -22.38 3.44 -3.33
CA ASP A 132 -21.94 4.08 -2.10
C ASP A 132 -20.70 3.33 -1.56
N SER A 133 -20.17 3.76 -0.43
CA SER A 133 -18.99 3.12 0.16
C SER A 133 -18.93 3.20 1.69
N LEU A 134 -18.11 2.32 2.25
CA LEU A 134 -17.76 2.28 3.67
C LEU A 134 -16.30 2.69 3.87
N GLY A 135 -16.02 3.24 5.05
CA GLY A 135 -14.65 3.36 5.54
C GLY A 135 -14.10 2.03 6.03
N GLY A 136 -12.86 2.02 6.46
CA GLY A 136 -12.24 0.83 7.03
C GLY A 136 -10.85 1.09 7.58
N VAL A 137 -10.23 0.05 8.11
CA VAL A 137 -8.87 0.09 8.66
C VAL A 137 -8.03 -0.96 7.96
N VAL A 138 -6.82 -0.59 7.56
CA VAL A 138 -5.78 -1.51 7.10
C VAL A 138 -4.73 -1.63 8.20
N GLU A 139 -4.36 -2.85 8.55
CA GLU A 139 -3.23 -3.15 9.43
C GLU A 139 -2.06 -3.68 8.60
N CYS A 140 -0.91 -3.02 8.74
CA CYS A 140 0.37 -3.41 8.17
C CYS A 140 1.26 -3.95 9.29
N SER A 141 1.71 -5.20 9.16
CA SER A 141 2.48 -5.92 10.18
C SER A 141 3.91 -6.21 9.71
N PHE A 142 4.87 -6.06 10.63
CA PHE A 142 6.28 -6.32 10.40
C PHE A 142 6.69 -7.59 11.16
N PRO A 143 7.07 -8.68 10.48
CA PRO A 143 7.36 -9.97 11.13
C PRO A 143 8.74 -10.05 11.80
N TRP A 144 9.49 -8.94 11.85
CA TRP A 144 10.78 -8.84 12.51
C TRP A 144 10.82 -7.65 13.48
N ASP A 145 11.82 -7.64 14.36
CA ASP A 145 12.04 -6.50 15.23
C ASP A 145 12.52 -5.31 14.40
N ILE A 146 11.75 -4.23 14.46
CA ILE A 146 12.02 -2.96 13.79
C ILE A 146 11.65 -1.82 14.73
N ASP A 147 12.43 -0.75 14.73
CA ASP A 147 12.03 0.46 15.40
C ASP A 147 10.95 1.17 14.58
N ILE A 148 9.72 1.14 15.08
CA ILE A 148 8.54 1.76 14.44
C ILE A 148 8.63 3.29 14.57
N ASP A 149 9.30 3.82 15.59
CA ASP A 149 9.33 5.26 15.84
C ASP A 149 10.07 6.01 14.73
N GLU A 150 11.18 5.44 14.23
CA GLU A 150 11.90 6.02 13.09
C GLU A 150 11.24 5.73 11.72
N LEU A 151 10.08 5.07 11.66
CA LEU A 151 9.24 4.98 10.45
C LEU A 151 8.14 6.05 10.42
N LYS A 152 7.80 6.65 11.56
CA LYS A 152 6.59 7.47 11.73
C LYS A 152 6.51 8.63 10.75
N ALA A 153 7.56 9.45 10.69
CA ALA A 153 7.56 10.68 9.90
C ALA A 153 7.44 10.37 8.40
N ASP A 154 8.29 9.48 7.91
CA ASP A 154 8.38 9.11 6.51
C ASP A 154 7.13 8.37 6.03
N PHE A 155 6.68 7.36 6.77
CA PHE A 155 5.46 6.64 6.44
C PHE A 155 4.26 7.58 6.39
N SER A 156 4.10 8.47 7.38
CA SER A 156 2.98 9.42 7.39
C SER A 156 3.05 10.39 6.22
N SER A 157 4.25 10.93 5.93
CA SER A 157 4.45 11.88 4.85
C SER A 157 4.11 11.27 3.48
N VAL A 158 4.60 10.05 3.20
CA VAL A 158 4.33 9.34 1.95
C VAL A 158 2.84 8.97 1.88
N LEU A 159 2.27 8.41 2.94
CA LEU A 159 0.87 7.97 2.97
C LEU A 159 -0.11 9.09 2.66
N PHE A 160 -0.03 10.23 3.36
CA PHE A 160 -0.98 11.33 3.17
C PHE A 160 -0.85 12.03 1.80
N GLN A 161 0.28 11.87 1.12
CA GLN A 161 0.47 12.34 -0.25
C GLN A 161 -0.11 11.38 -1.30
N VAL A 162 -0.23 10.08 -0.98
CA VAL A 162 -0.65 9.02 -1.92
C VAL A 162 -2.12 8.65 -1.76
N ILE A 163 -2.65 8.70 -0.54
CA ILE A 163 -4.01 8.26 -0.19
C ILE A 163 -4.76 9.41 0.48
N PRO A 164 -5.49 10.24 -0.30
CA PRO A 164 -6.24 11.38 0.23
C PRO A 164 -7.30 11.00 1.28
N GLU A 165 -7.83 9.79 1.21
CA GLU A 165 -8.86 9.27 2.12
C GLU A 165 -8.29 8.75 3.45
N ALA A 166 -6.97 8.69 3.60
CA ALA A 166 -6.35 8.37 4.88
C ALA A 166 -6.66 9.48 5.90
N SER A 167 -7.32 9.12 7.00
CA SER A 167 -7.73 10.06 8.05
C SER A 167 -6.93 9.95 9.34
N ALA A 168 -6.38 8.76 9.63
CA ALA A 168 -5.58 8.53 10.83
C ALA A 168 -4.54 7.43 10.60
N ILE A 169 -3.43 7.54 11.32
CA ILE A 169 -2.37 6.53 11.38
C ILE A 169 -2.08 6.22 12.84
N GLU A 170 -2.07 4.94 13.19
CA GLU A 170 -1.71 4.45 14.51
C GLU A 170 -0.46 3.59 14.42
N PHE A 171 0.51 3.87 15.29
CA PHE A 171 1.77 3.14 15.35
C PHE A 171 1.82 2.32 16.65
N GLY A 172 2.12 1.03 16.53
CA GLY A 172 2.25 0.10 17.65
C GLY A 172 1.00 0.03 18.52
N HIS A 173 1.07 0.61 19.72
CA HIS A 173 -0.04 0.61 20.68
C HIS A 173 -1.22 1.47 20.24
N GLY A 174 -0.98 2.47 19.38
CA GLY A 174 -2.02 3.37 18.90
C GLY A 174 -2.82 4.01 20.05
N ILE A 175 -4.11 4.23 19.83
CA ILE A 175 -4.99 4.81 20.85
C ILE A 175 -5.30 3.84 22.00
N LYS A 176 -5.12 2.52 21.78
CA LYS A 176 -5.36 1.50 22.81
C LYS A 176 -4.42 1.66 24.00
N GLY A 177 -3.14 1.96 23.73
CA GLY A 177 -2.13 2.13 24.77
C GLY A 177 -2.41 3.29 25.74
N VAL A 178 -3.20 4.28 25.34
CA VAL A 178 -3.59 5.43 26.20
C VAL A 178 -4.38 4.98 27.43
N LYS A 179 -5.00 3.80 27.38
CA LYS A 179 -5.83 3.25 28.47
C LYS A 179 -5.04 2.36 29.45
N GLU A 180 -3.77 2.10 29.17
CA GLU A 180 -2.94 1.17 29.95
C GLU A 180 -2.04 1.93 30.92
N SER A 181 -1.77 1.37 32.10
CA SER A 181 -0.78 1.93 33.02
C SER A 181 0.62 1.58 32.54
N GLY A 182 1.62 2.43 32.82
CA GLY A 182 3.00 2.18 32.41
C GLY A 182 3.59 0.86 32.93
N SER A 183 3.10 0.33 34.06
CA SER A 183 3.52 -0.97 34.59
C SER A 183 2.84 -2.16 33.92
N SER A 184 1.71 -1.95 33.24
CA SER A 184 0.98 -2.97 32.49
C SER A 184 1.25 -2.93 30.98
N LEU A 185 1.90 -1.86 30.49
CA LEU A 185 2.14 -1.65 29.07
C LEU A 185 3.13 -2.69 28.54
N THR A 186 2.64 -3.51 27.60
CA THR A 186 3.48 -4.51 26.93
C THR A 186 4.45 -3.84 25.95
N PRO A 187 5.46 -4.55 25.41
CA PRO A 187 6.23 -4.05 24.28
C PRO A 187 5.31 -3.69 23.10
N ALA A 188 5.63 -2.59 22.41
CA ALA A 188 4.82 -2.13 21.29
C ALA A 188 4.78 -3.18 20.16
N PRO A 189 3.59 -3.54 19.65
CA PRO A 189 3.50 -4.43 18.51
C PRO A 189 4.14 -3.76 17.30
N LYS A 190 4.78 -4.56 16.45
CA LYS A 190 5.44 -4.08 15.23
C LYS A 190 4.41 -4.00 14.12
N ARG A 191 3.56 -2.98 14.21
CA ARG A 191 2.47 -2.73 13.26
C ARG A 191 2.16 -1.26 13.09
N ILE A 192 1.56 -0.95 11.95
CA ILE A 192 0.96 0.34 11.64
C ILE A 192 -0.48 0.08 11.20
N SER A 193 -1.42 0.86 11.72
CA SER A 193 -2.82 0.81 11.29
C SER A 193 -3.20 2.13 10.62
N VAL A 194 -3.90 2.06 9.49
CA VAL A 194 -4.33 3.21 8.71
C VAL A 194 -5.84 3.19 8.59
N ALA A 195 -6.50 4.24 9.07
CA ALA A 195 -7.93 4.43 8.90
C ALA A 195 -8.20 5.17 7.58
N LEU A 196 -9.10 4.62 6.77
CA LEU A 196 -9.52 5.15 5.49
C LEU A 196 -11.00 5.55 5.56
N LEU A 197 -11.29 6.76 5.11
CA LEU A 197 -12.66 7.25 4.95
C LEU A 197 -13.37 6.55 3.77
N PRO A 198 -14.72 6.60 3.72
CA PRO A 198 -15.47 6.19 2.54
C PRO A 198 -14.99 6.89 1.25
N GLU A 199 -14.94 6.15 0.15
CA GLU A 199 -14.69 6.67 -1.20
C GLU A 199 -15.88 7.50 -1.69
N ARG A 200 -15.62 8.70 -2.19
CA ARG A 200 -16.68 9.68 -2.46
C ARG A 200 -17.49 9.43 -3.74
N ASN A 201 -16.95 8.69 -4.71
CA ASN A 201 -17.56 8.48 -6.02
C ASN A 201 -18.34 7.16 -6.13
N GLY A 202 -18.38 6.35 -5.07
CA GLY A 202 -19.09 5.07 -5.05
C GLY A 202 -18.53 4.03 -6.00
N LYS A 203 -17.26 4.16 -6.42
CA LYS A 203 -16.60 3.21 -7.32
C LYS A 203 -16.02 2.01 -6.58
N VAL A 204 -15.59 2.22 -5.34
CA VAL A 204 -14.99 1.20 -4.49
C VAL A 204 -15.84 1.05 -3.22
N PRO A 205 -16.48 -0.11 -3.00
CA PRO A 205 -17.34 -0.33 -1.83
C PRO A 205 -16.65 -0.13 -0.47
N CYS A 206 -15.35 -0.40 -0.38
CA CYS A 206 -14.53 -0.06 0.78
C CYS A 206 -13.04 0.01 0.42
N LEU A 207 -12.41 1.18 0.56
CA LEU A 207 -11.01 1.39 0.18
C LEU A 207 -10.03 0.49 0.96
N ALA A 208 -10.35 0.11 2.21
CA ALA A 208 -9.47 -0.75 3.00
C ALA A 208 -9.26 -2.13 2.35
N THR A 209 -10.21 -2.59 1.51
CA THR A 209 -10.12 -3.87 0.81
C THR A 209 -9.25 -3.85 -0.45
N THR A 210 -8.89 -2.65 -0.95
CA THR A 210 -8.12 -2.48 -2.18
C THR A 210 -6.81 -1.73 -1.96
N MET A 211 -6.71 -0.93 -0.89
CA MET A 211 -5.54 -0.10 -0.56
C MET A 211 -4.55 -0.81 0.38
N ASP A 212 -4.84 -2.03 0.82
CA ASP A 212 -3.93 -2.82 1.65
C ASP A 212 -2.56 -2.98 0.97
N VAL A 213 -2.54 -3.32 -0.32
CA VAL A 213 -1.31 -3.47 -1.11
C VAL A 213 -0.59 -2.14 -1.34
N VAL A 214 -1.30 -1.02 -1.43
CA VAL A 214 -0.69 0.31 -1.54
C VAL A 214 0.01 0.69 -0.24
N ILE A 215 -0.63 0.39 0.90
CA ILE A 215 -0.08 0.61 2.23
C ILE A 215 1.14 -0.29 2.48
N GLU A 216 1.07 -1.56 2.04
CA GLU A 216 2.21 -2.48 2.04
C GLU A 216 3.37 -1.94 1.20
N ALA A 217 3.07 -1.43 -0.01
CA ALA A 217 4.07 -0.82 -0.88
C ALA A 217 4.77 0.36 -0.21
N ILE A 218 4.02 1.26 0.42
CA ILE A 218 4.57 2.40 1.17
C ILE A 218 5.47 1.91 2.31
N ALA A 219 5.05 0.89 3.06
CA ALA A 219 5.88 0.32 4.12
C ALA A 219 7.18 -0.27 3.57
N ASN A 220 7.14 -1.01 2.46
CA ASN A 220 8.33 -1.55 1.81
C ASN A 220 9.30 -0.45 1.40
N ILE A 221 8.79 0.64 0.80
CA ILE A 221 9.60 1.78 0.35
C ILE A 221 10.28 2.47 1.53
N VAL A 222 9.52 2.79 2.58
CA VAL A 222 10.04 3.49 3.76
C VAL A 222 11.08 2.63 4.48
N VAL A 223 10.84 1.33 4.63
CA VAL A 223 11.80 0.42 5.29
C VAL A 223 13.06 0.23 4.44
N ALA A 224 12.92 0.08 3.13
CA ALA A 224 14.07 -0.16 2.24
C ALA A 224 14.93 1.10 2.02
N ASN A 225 14.39 2.29 2.25
CA ASN A 225 15.15 3.56 2.20
C ASN A 225 16.07 3.78 3.42
N ARG A 226 15.98 2.95 4.47
CA ARG A 226 16.76 3.09 5.71
C ARG A 226 18.23 2.70 5.58
#